data_AF-A0A1T5LSM2-F1
#
_entry.id   AF-A0A1T5LSM2-F1
#
_cell.length_a   1.000
_cell.length_b   1.000
_cell.length_c   1.000
_cell.angle_alpha   90.00
_cell.angle_beta   90.00
_cell.angle_gamma   90.00
#
_symmetry.space_group_name_H-M   'P 1'
#
loop_
_entity.id
_entity.type
_entity.pdbx_description
1 polymer ?
#
loop_
_entity_poly.entity_id
_entity_poly.type
_entity_poly.pdbx_seq_one_letter_code
_entity_poly.pdbx_strand_id
1 'polypeptide(L)'
;MNRSPLLKISVRYGLVAGVLTFILLVALYYIGRHPLMIAPYLDFRILLYGIFIFFSLKEIRDYYQNGELYFWQGMIGGGIVVLLADSISSVGLTAFGSFEKDFIASYVKLMSQYLNTFSKEDIERIGKEVFERNLNQLPTTNISVLAMTYFVQGLAIGFFVSIILSVIVRRQPKN
;
A
#
# COMPACT_ATOMS: atom_id res chain seq x y z
N MET A 1 30.91 5.96 6.07
CA MET A 1 29.73 6.86 6.09
C MET A 1 28.72 6.34 7.10
N ASN A 2 28.63 6.95 8.28
CA ASN A 2 27.55 6.65 9.23
C ASN A 2 26.23 7.15 8.63
N ARG A 3 25.42 6.23 8.08
CA ARG A 3 24.07 6.57 7.59
C ARG A 3 23.22 7.06 8.76
N SER A 4 22.43 8.12 8.55
CA SER A 4 21.50 8.64 9.56
C SER A 4 20.63 7.51 10.12
N PRO A 5 20.47 7.38 11.46
CA PRO A 5 19.62 6.37 12.09
C PRO A 5 18.20 6.33 11.51
N LEU A 6 17.66 7.50 11.17
CA LEU A 6 16.36 7.67 10.51
C LEU A 6 16.26 6.82 9.23
N LEU A 7 17.26 6.90 8.35
CA LEU A 7 17.28 6.16 7.09
C LEU A 7 17.50 4.67 7.35
N LYS A 8 18.48 4.31 8.18
CA LYS A 8 18.85 2.91 8.43
C LYS A 8 17.67 2.10 9.00
N ILE A 9 16.98 2.67 9.99
CA ILE A 9 15.89 1.99 10.69
C ILE A 9 14.65 1.92 9.80
N SER A 10 14.28 3.04 9.17
CA SER A 10 13.12 3.08 8.25
C SER A 10 13.29 2.12 7.07
N VAL A 11 14.51 2.00 6.53
CA VAL A 11 14.80 1.00 5.49
C VAL A 11 14.56 -0.40 6.01
N ARG A 12 15.10 -0.76 7.19
CA ARG A 12 14.94 -2.11 7.76
C ARG A 12 13.47 -2.48 7.95
N TYR A 13 12.67 -1.59 8.55
CA TYR A 13 11.23 -1.84 8.72
C TYR A 13 10.47 -1.87 7.39
N GLY A 14 10.82 -0.99 6.43
CA GLY A 14 10.24 -0.98 5.10
C GLY A 14 10.49 -2.27 4.31
N LEU A 15 11.71 -2.84 4.39
CA LEU A 15 12.04 -4.12 3.76
C LEU A 15 11.18 -5.26 4.32
N VAL A 16 11.08 -5.36 5.65
CA VAL A 16 10.27 -6.41 6.31
C VAL A 16 8.79 -6.23 5.99
N ALA A 17 8.28 -4.99 6.05
CA ALA A 17 6.91 -4.68 5.69
C ALA A 17 6.60 -5.07 4.24
N GLY A 18 7.50 -4.76 3.29
CA GLY A 18 7.31 -5.11 1.88
C GLY A 18 7.24 -6.61 1.61
N VAL A 19 8.15 -7.39 2.22
CA VAL A 19 8.13 -8.85 2.12
C VAL A 19 6.85 -9.41 2.72
N LEU A 20 6.45 -8.93 3.90
CA LEU A 20 5.23 -9.40 4.56
C LEU A 20 3.97 -9.05 3.77
N THR A 21 3.88 -7.82 3.23
CA THR A 21 2.79 -7.40 2.33
C THR A 21 2.70 -8.32 1.13
N PHE A 22 3.82 -8.65 0.50
CA PHE A 22 3.85 -9.60 -0.62
C PHE A 22 3.38 -11.00 -0.22
N ILE A 23 3.86 -11.54 0.90
CA ILE A 23 3.42 -12.85 1.41
C ILE A 23 1.90 -12.86 1.63
N LEU A 24 1.35 -11.80 2.21
CA LEU A 24 -0.09 -11.68 2.45
C LEU A 24 -0.90 -11.57 1.16
N LEU A 25 -0.40 -10.86 0.13
CA LEU A 25 -1.01 -10.84 -1.20
C LEU A 25 -1.14 -12.25 -1.78
N VAL A 26 -0.05 -13.01 -1.73
CA VAL A 26 0.00 -14.40 -2.25
C VAL A 26 -0.91 -15.31 -1.43
N ALA A 27 -0.89 -15.20 -0.10
CA ALA A 27 -1.75 -15.98 0.78
C ALA A 27 -3.23 -15.70 0.51
N LEU A 28 -3.63 -14.44 0.34
CA LEU A 28 -5.00 -14.06 -0.01
C LEU A 28 -5.45 -14.73 -1.31
N TYR A 29 -4.61 -14.66 -2.34
CA TYR A 29 -4.90 -15.28 -3.63
C TYR A 29 -5.17 -16.79 -3.49
N TYR A 30 -4.31 -17.53 -2.80
CA TYR A 30 -4.47 -18.97 -2.63
C TYR A 30 -5.60 -19.40 -1.68
N ILE A 31 -6.11 -18.48 -0.84
CA ILE A 31 -7.34 -18.71 -0.04
C ILE A 31 -8.61 -18.36 -0.86
N GLY A 32 -8.47 -18.07 -2.15
CA GLY A 32 -9.57 -17.81 -3.08
C GLY A 32 -10.08 -16.36 -3.03
N ARG A 33 -9.33 -15.44 -2.42
CA ARG A 33 -9.66 -14.01 -2.42
C ARG A 33 -8.68 -13.24 -3.27
N HIS A 34 -9.16 -12.65 -4.35
CA HIS A 34 -8.29 -11.86 -5.21
C HIS A 34 -7.77 -10.63 -4.46
N PRO A 35 -6.43 -10.47 -4.29
CA PRO A 35 -5.88 -9.45 -3.42
C PRO A 35 -6.18 -8.02 -3.88
N LEU A 36 -6.39 -7.82 -5.18
CA LEU A 36 -6.72 -6.51 -5.77
C LEU A 36 -8.23 -6.18 -5.75
N MET A 37 -9.08 -7.06 -5.22
CA MET A 37 -10.53 -6.86 -5.12
C MET A 37 -10.98 -6.40 -3.73
N ILE A 38 -10.04 -6.07 -2.84
CA ILE A 38 -10.34 -5.62 -1.48
C ILE A 38 -10.73 -4.14 -1.52
N ALA A 39 -11.82 -3.79 -0.83
CA ALA A 39 -12.24 -2.41 -0.70
C ALA A 39 -11.15 -1.57 0.00
N PRO A 40 -10.85 -0.33 -0.44
CA PRO A 40 -9.73 0.45 0.10
C PRO A 40 -9.71 0.63 1.61
N TYR A 41 -10.88 0.69 2.27
CA TYR A 41 -11.00 0.86 3.73
C TYR A 41 -10.77 -0.44 4.52
N LEU A 42 -10.82 -1.61 3.87
CA LEU A 42 -10.47 -2.92 4.45
C LEU A 42 -9.09 -3.39 3.99
N ASP A 43 -8.32 -2.51 3.35
CA ASP A 43 -6.99 -2.84 2.88
C ASP A 43 -6.07 -3.13 4.08
N PHE A 44 -5.55 -4.35 4.15
CA PHE A 44 -4.69 -4.81 5.24
C PHE A 44 -3.39 -3.98 5.35
N ARG A 45 -3.00 -3.27 4.29
CA ARG A 45 -1.86 -2.35 4.30
C ARG A 45 -2.03 -1.22 5.30
N ILE A 46 -3.26 -0.77 5.60
CA ILE A 46 -3.51 0.26 6.62
C ILE A 46 -2.93 -0.18 7.96
N LEU A 47 -3.23 -1.43 8.37
CA LEU A 47 -2.77 -1.99 9.63
C LEU A 47 -1.26 -2.27 9.61
N LEU A 48 -0.73 -2.81 8.51
CA LEU A 48 0.71 -3.03 8.36
C LEU A 48 1.49 -1.72 8.45
N TYR A 49 1.09 -0.68 7.71
CA TYR A 49 1.71 0.63 7.78
C TYR A 49 1.62 1.20 9.19
N GLY A 50 0.46 1.06 9.84
CA GLY A 50 0.26 1.42 11.23
C GLY A 50 1.35 0.85 12.14
N ILE A 51 1.53 -0.47 12.08
CA ILE A 51 2.49 -1.21 12.90
C ILE A 51 3.93 -0.84 12.56
N PHE A 52 4.32 -0.97 11.29
CA PHE A 52 5.73 -0.85 10.89
C PHE A 52 6.24 0.59 10.94
N ILE A 53 5.41 1.58 10.60
CA ILE A 53 5.76 2.99 10.77
C ILE A 53 5.87 3.31 12.26
N PHE A 54 4.91 2.89 13.09
CA PHE A 54 4.93 3.17 14.52
C PHE A 54 6.20 2.61 15.18
N PHE A 55 6.53 1.33 14.95
CA PHE A 55 7.72 0.73 15.54
C PHE A 55 9.01 1.33 14.99
N SER A 56 9.07 1.65 13.70
CA SER A 56 10.22 2.35 13.11
C SER A 56 10.47 3.71 13.80
N LEU A 57 9.42 4.55 13.87
CA LEU A 57 9.53 5.88 14.47
C LEU A 57 9.77 5.82 15.98
N LYS A 58 9.13 4.88 16.68
CA LYS A 58 9.35 4.66 18.11
C LYS A 58 10.81 4.29 18.38
N GLU A 59 11.38 3.38 17.59
CA GLU A 59 12.77 2.99 17.76
C GLU A 59 13.73 4.15 17.51
N ILE A 60 13.52 4.92 16.43
CA ILE A 60 14.30 6.12 16.13
C ILE A 60 14.25 7.11 17.30
N ARG A 61 13.05 7.40 17.80
CA ARG A 61 12.82 8.35 18.89
C ARG A 61 13.50 7.89 20.18
N ASP A 62 13.17 6.68 20.63
CA ASP A 62 13.50 6.21 21.98
C ASP A 62 14.99 5.82 22.12
N TYR A 63 15.61 5.28 21.06
CA TYR A 63 16.99 4.77 21.14
C TYR A 63 18.03 5.63 20.42
N TYR A 64 17.63 6.51 19.50
CA TYR A 64 18.59 7.26 18.65
C TYR A 64 18.41 8.77 18.67
N GLN A 65 17.32 9.29 19.26
CA GLN A 65 17.03 10.73 19.33
C GLN A 65 16.60 11.16 20.74
N ASN A 66 17.03 10.44 21.78
CA ASN A 66 16.85 10.80 23.19
C ASN A 66 15.38 11.09 23.58
N GLY A 67 14.42 10.38 22.96
CA GLY A 67 13.01 10.55 23.24
C GLY A 67 12.32 11.67 22.45
N GLU A 68 13.03 12.38 21.59
CA GLU A 68 12.52 13.45 20.74
C GLU A 68 12.34 12.99 19.30
N LEU A 69 11.29 13.49 18.65
CA LEU A 69 11.02 13.24 17.23
C LEU A 69 10.18 14.39 16.68
N TYR A 70 10.72 15.09 15.68
CA TYR A 70 10.00 16.13 14.96
C TYR A 70 9.02 15.53 13.95
N PHE A 71 7.95 16.26 13.66
CA PHE A 71 6.93 15.84 12.68
C PHE A 71 7.54 15.49 11.31
N TRP A 72 8.46 16.30 10.81
CA TRP A 72 9.12 16.07 9.51
C TRP A 72 9.96 14.79 9.51
N GLN A 73 10.58 14.41 10.64
CA GLN A 73 11.30 13.14 10.76
C GLN A 73 10.33 11.97 10.74
N GLY A 74 9.18 12.11 11.39
CA GLY A 74 8.06 11.17 11.28
C GLY A 74 7.64 10.96 9.83
N MET A 75 7.42 12.06 9.09
CA MET A 75 6.98 12.01 7.70
C MET A 75 8.02 11.35 6.78
N ILE A 76 9.31 11.68 6.96
CA ILE A 76 10.39 11.05 6.17
C ILE A 76 10.51 9.57 6.53
N GLY A 77 10.55 9.23 7.82
CA GLY A 77 10.69 7.84 8.26
C GLY A 77 9.51 6.96 7.82
N GLY A 78 8.29 7.43 8.03
CA GLY A 78 7.07 6.77 7.56
C GLY A 78 7.03 6.65 6.04
N GLY A 79 7.37 7.72 5.32
CA GLY A 79 7.44 7.72 3.86
C GLY A 79 8.43 6.70 3.29
N ILE A 80 9.62 6.56 3.92
CA ILE A 80 10.59 5.53 3.51
C ILE A 80 10.06 4.12 3.73
N VAL A 81 9.40 3.87 4.86
CA VAL A 81 8.79 2.55 5.15
C VAL A 81 7.75 2.21 4.09
N VAL A 82 6.82 3.14 3.81
CA VAL A 82 5.76 2.97 2.80
C VAL A 82 6.34 2.75 1.42
N LEU A 83 7.27 3.61 0.98
CA LEU A 83 7.87 3.54 -0.34
C LEU A 83 8.53 2.17 -0.58
N LEU A 84 9.32 1.69 0.37
CA LEU A 84 9.96 0.38 0.25
C LEU A 84 8.96 -0.76 0.30
N ALA A 85 7.96 -0.68 1.19
CA ALA A 85 6.94 -1.71 1.31
C ALA A 85 6.15 -1.86 0.01
N ASP A 86 5.71 -0.74 -0.58
CA ASP A 86 4.96 -0.72 -1.84
C ASP A 86 5.83 -1.07 -3.04
N SER A 87 7.10 -0.62 -3.10
CA SER A 87 8.00 -1.01 -4.19
C SER A 87 8.26 -2.51 -4.19
N ILE A 88 8.56 -3.11 -3.03
CA ILE A 88 8.82 -4.55 -2.93
C ILE A 88 7.58 -5.35 -3.26
N SER A 89 6.43 -4.99 -2.70
CA SER A 89 5.19 -5.72 -2.93
C SER A 89 4.67 -5.56 -4.36
N SER A 90 4.86 -4.41 -5.00
CA SER A 90 4.51 -4.19 -6.41
C SER A 90 5.42 -4.96 -7.37
N VAL A 91 6.74 -5.00 -7.11
CA VAL A 91 7.66 -5.85 -7.86
C VAL A 91 7.34 -7.34 -7.66
N GLY A 92 7.08 -7.75 -6.42
CA GLY A 92 6.64 -9.10 -6.10
C GLY A 92 5.33 -9.47 -6.79
N LEU A 93 4.34 -8.58 -6.79
CA LEU A 93 3.08 -8.74 -7.51
C LEU A 93 3.29 -8.87 -9.02
N THR A 94 4.20 -8.08 -9.59
CA THR A 94 4.55 -8.18 -11.01
C THR A 94 5.13 -9.54 -11.37
N ALA A 95 6.07 -10.02 -10.54
CA ALA A 95 6.63 -11.35 -10.70
C ALA A 95 5.55 -12.43 -10.54
N PHE A 96 4.75 -12.36 -9.48
CA PHE A 96 3.69 -13.32 -9.19
C PHE A 96 2.66 -13.40 -10.32
N GLY A 97 2.11 -12.29 -10.78
CA GLY A 97 1.13 -12.27 -11.87
C GLY A 97 1.70 -12.60 -13.24
N SER A 98 3.03 -12.65 -13.38
CA SER A 98 3.71 -13.16 -14.58
C SER A 98 3.88 -14.69 -14.54
N PHE A 99 4.01 -15.29 -13.35
CA PHE A 99 4.08 -16.74 -13.17
C PHE A 99 2.70 -17.40 -13.06
N GLU A 100 1.75 -16.74 -12.39
CA GLU A 100 0.40 -17.25 -12.14
C GLU A 100 -0.55 -16.82 -13.27
N LYS A 101 -0.79 -17.73 -14.23
CA LYS A 101 -1.52 -17.44 -15.48
C LYS A 101 -2.96 -16.98 -15.23
N ASP A 102 -3.58 -17.50 -14.18
CA ASP A 102 -4.97 -17.20 -13.85
C ASP A 102 -5.12 -15.89 -13.05
N PHE A 103 -4.03 -15.27 -12.61
CA PHE A 103 -4.07 -14.06 -11.79
C PHE A 103 -4.83 -12.92 -12.50
N ILE A 104 -4.38 -12.54 -13.70
CA ILE A 104 -5.00 -11.45 -14.46
C ILE A 104 -6.42 -11.83 -14.90
N ALA A 105 -6.61 -13.05 -15.39
CA ALA A 105 -7.91 -13.51 -15.87
C ALA A 105 -8.97 -13.51 -14.74
N SER A 106 -8.59 -13.94 -13.54
CA SER A 106 -9.46 -13.92 -12.37
C SER A 106 -9.79 -12.49 -11.92
N TYR A 107 -8.83 -11.56 -11.95
CA TYR A 107 -9.09 -10.14 -11.72
C TYR A 107 -10.12 -9.57 -12.69
N VAL A 108 -9.90 -9.75 -13.99
CA VAL A 108 -10.80 -9.23 -15.04
C VAL A 108 -12.20 -9.79 -14.86
N LYS A 109 -12.32 -11.10 -14.64
CA LYS A 109 -13.61 -11.76 -14.40
C LYS A 109 -14.34 -11.16 -13.20
N LEU A 110 -13.66 -11.06 -12.05
CA LEU A 110 -14.27 -10.56 -10.81
C LEU A 110 -14.63 -9.09 -10.90
N MET A 111 -13.76 -8.27 -11.51
CA MET A 111 -14.01 -6.85 -11.68
C MET A 111 -15.16 -6.59 -12.66
N SER A 112 -15.24 -7.33 -13.77
CA SER A 112 -16.39 -7.25 -14.68
C SER A 112 -17.69 -7.65 -13.99
N GLN A 113 -17.68 -8.71 -13.18
CA GLN A 113 -18.84 -9.08 -12.38
C GLN A 113 -19.24 -7.96 -11.41
N TYR A 114 -18.28 -7.35 -10.73
CA TYR A 114 -18.53 -6.22 -9.82
C TYR A 114 -19.13 -5.02 -10.55
N LEU A 115 -18.54 -4.59 -11.68
CA LEU A 115 -19.08 -3.46 -12.47
C LEU A 115 -20.50 -3.74 -12.99
N ASN A 116 -20.81 -4.98 -13.37
CA ASN A 116 -22.15 -5.37 -13.83
C ASN A 116 -23.20 -5.37 -12.71
N THR A 117 -22.81 -5.24 -11.44
CA THR A 117 -23.78 -5.08 -10.33
C THR A 117 -24.26 -3.64 -10.12
N PHE A 118 -23.69 -2.67 -10.83
CA PHE A 118 -24.02 -1.26 -10.64
C PHE A 118 -25.41 -0.96 -11.21
N SER A 119 -26.22 -0.21 -10.45
CA SER A 119 -27.53 0.23 -10.91
C SER A 119 -27.41 1.34 -11.96
N LYS A 120 -28.53 1.70 -12.61
CA LYS A 120 -28.54 2.83 -13.55
C LYS A 120 -28.18 4.14 -12.85
N GLU A 121 -28.67 4.33 -11.63
CA GLU A 121 -28.38 5.50 -10.79
C GLU A 121 -26.89 5.56 -10.42
N ASP A 122 -26.25 4.42 -10.13
CA ASP A 122 -24.81 4.35 -9.89
C ASP A 122 -23.99 4.74 -11.13
N ILE A 123 -24.39 4.25 -12.31
CA ILE A 123 -23.73 4.55 -13.58
C ILE A 123 -23.89 6.04 -13.93
N GLU A 124 -25.07 6.63 -13.71
CA GLU A 124 -25.30 8.06 -13.90
C GLU A 124 -24.43 8.91 -12.98
N ARG A 125 -24.29 8.52 -11.71
CA ARG A 125 -23.44 9.22 -10.74
C ARG A 125 -21.95 9.16 -11.09
N ILE A 126 -21.49 8.03 -11.63
CA ILE A 126 -20.09 7.87 -12.08
C ILE A 126 -19.85 8.60 -13.41
N GLY A 127 -20.89 8.74 -14.23
CA GLY A 127 -20.81 9.18 -15.61
C GLY A 127 -20.71 7.97 -16.54
N LYS A 128 -21.70 7.82 -17.41
CA LYS A 128 -21.83 6.70 -18.34
C LYS A 128 -20.58 6.49 -19.21
N GLU A 129 -20.00 7.57 -19.72
CA GLU A 129 -18.79 7.52 -20.55
C GLU A 129 -17.58 6.97 -19.76
N VAL A 130 -17.43 7.35 -18.49
CA VAL A 130 -16.35 6.87 -17.62
C VAL A 130 -16.55 5.39 -17.31
N PHE A 131 -17.78 4.99 -17.02
CA PHE A 131 -18.13 3.59 -16.77
C PHE A 131 -17.84 2.71 -17.98
N GLU A 132 -18.35 3.07 -19.16
CA GLU A 132 -18.15 2.30 -20.40
C GLU A 132 -16.67 2.24 -20.80
N ARG A 133 -15.94 3.36 -20.66
CA ARG A 133 -14.49 3.37 -20.90
C ARG A 133 -13.76 2.39 -20.00
N ASN A 134 -14.05 2.42 -18.69
CA ASN A 134 -13.40 1.53 -17.73
C ASN A 134 -13.76 0.06 -18.01
N LEU A 135 -15.03 -0.24 -18.29
CA LEU A 135 -15.49 -1.58 -18.63
C LEU A 135 -14.79 -2.13 -19.88
N ASN A 136 -14.65 -1.31 -20.93
CA ASN A 136 -13.99 -1.68 -22.18
C ASN A 136 -12.46 -1.80 -22.06
N GLN A 137 -11.85 -1.16 -21.05
CA GLN A 137 -10.42 -1.25 -20.76
C GLN A 137 -10.05 -2.45 -19.87
N LEU A 138 -11.01 -3.07 -19.18
CA LEU A 138 -10.72 -4.24 -18.33
C LEU A 138 -10.06 -5.39 -19.11
N PRO A 139 -10.50 -5.79 -20.31
CA PRO A 139 -9.87 -6.88 -21.04
C PRO A 139 -8.43 -6.61 -21.49
N THR A 140 -8.03 -5.34 -21.60
CA THR A 140 -6.66 -4.95 -21.98
C THR A 140 -5.74 -4.75 -20.79
N THR A 141 -6.25 -4.98 -19.58
CA THR A 141 -5.47 -4.90 -18.34
C THR A 141 -4.38 -5.96 -18.33
N ASN A 142 -3.17 -5.55 -17.95
CA ASN A 142 -2.02 -6.44 -17.78
C ASN A 142 -1.43 -6.26 -16.38
N ILE A 143 -0.48 -7.14 -16.04
CA ILE A 143 0.11 -7.16 -14.71
C ILE A 143 0.83 -5.85 -14.35
N SER A 144 1.47 -5.18 -15.31
CA SER A 144 2.19 -3.92 -15.05
C SER A 144 1.23 -2.80 -14.65
N VAL A 145 0.06 -2.72 -15.29
CA VAL A 145 -0.98 -1.76 -14.92
C VAL A 145 -1.49 -2.06 -13.51
N LEU A 146 -1.79 -3.32 -13.21
CA LEU A 146 -2.27 -3.74 -11.88
C LEU A 146 -1.26 -3.45 -10.78
N ALA A 147 0.02 -3.77 -11.02
CA ALA A 147 1.08 -3.53 -10.07
C ALA A 147 1.32 -2.03 -9.82
N MET A 148 1.20 -1.20 -10.86
CA MET A 148 1.30 0.25 -10.74
C MET A 148 0.11 0.84 -9.99
N THR A 149 -1.12 0.40 -10.29
CA THR A 149 -2.31 0.82 -9.55
C THR A 149 -2.19 0.44 -8.07
N TYR A 150 -1.75 -0.78 -7.78
CA TYR A 150 -1.51 -1.26 -6.42
C TYR A 150 -0.47 -0.38 -5.70
N PHE A 151 0.65 -0.08 -6.36
CA PHE A 151 1.72 0.78 -5.83
C PHE A 151 1.20 2.18 -5.48
N VAL A 152 0.53 2.86 -6.42
CA VAL A 152 0.03 4.23 -6.22
C VAL A 152 -1.03 4.29 -5.11
N GLN A 153 -1.94 3.31 -5.05
CA GLN A 153 -2.92 3.21 -3.97
C GLN A 153 -2.24 3.03 -2.60
N GLY A 154 -1.21 2.21 -2.55
CA GLY A 154 -0.42 1.99 -1.34
C GLY A 154 0.26 3.25 -0.86
N LEU A 155 0.89 4.02 -1.77
CA LEU A 155 1.49 5.31 -1.44
C LEU A 155 0.47 6.29 -0.87
N ALA A 156 -0.73 6.35 -1.45
CA ALA A 156 -1.81 7.21 -0.95
C ALA A 156 -2.25 6.82 0.47
N ILE A 157 -2.51 5.52 0.70
CA ILE A 157 -2.87 5.00 2.03
C ILE A 157 -1.75 5.29 3.03
N GLY A 158 -0.52 4.94 2.69
CA GLY A 158 0.65 5.10 3.54
C GLY A 158 0.98 6.55 3.85
N PHE A 159 0.68 7.48 2.94
CA PHE A 159 0.80 8.91 3.19
C PHE A 159 -0.12 9.36 4.33
N PHE A 160 -1.41 8.99 4.31
CA PHE A 160 -2.35 9.32 5.39
C PHE A 160 -1.94 8.69 6.72
N VAL A 161 -1.55 7.40 6.70
CA VAL A 161 -1.09 6.72 7.92
C VAL A 161 0.18 7.38 8.48
N SER A 162 1.12 7.77 7.60
CA SER A 162 2.34 8.47 7.99
C SER A 162 2.05 9.81 8.67
N ILE A 163 1.07 10.59 8.17
CA ILE A 163 0.65 11.85 8.83
C ILE A 163 0.17 11.56 10.25
N ILE A 164 -0.79 10.63 10.40
CA ILE A 164 -1.39 10.31 11.69
C ILE A 164 -0.32 9.89 12.70
N LEU A 165 0.56 8.97 12.32
CA LEU A 165 1.61 8.47 13.21
C LEU A 165 2.70 9.51 13.50
N SER A 166 3.02 10.36 12.53
CA SER A 166 3.97 11.46 12.75
C SER A 166 3.44 12.47 13.77
N VAL A 167 2.12 12.67 13.84
CA VAL A 167 1.49 13.50 14.88
C VAL A 167 1.51 12.78 16.23
N ILE A 168 1.14 11.49 16.28
CA ILE A 168 1.04 10.72 17.52
C ILE A 168 2.41 10.51 18.20
N VAL A 169 3.43 10.18 17.42
CA VAL A 169 4.76 9.81 17.95
C VAL A 169 5.61 11.04 18.26
N ARG A 170 5.27 12.20 17.67
CA ARG A 170 6.00 13.47 17.84
C ARG A 170 6.16 13.82 19.32
N ARG A 171 7.39 14.13 19.68
CA ARG A 171 7.78 14.72 20.98
C ARG A 171 8.82 15.79 20.69
N GLN A 172 8.43 17.04 20.90
CA GLN A 172 9.34 18.18 20.78
C GLN A 172 9.82 18.58 22.18
N PRO A 173 11.07 19.02 22.33
CA PRO A 173 11.52 19.64 23.56
C PRO A 173 10.58 20.80 23.91
N LYS A 174 10.11 20.84 25.16
CA LYS A 174 9.46 22.01 25.71
C LYS A 174 10.55 23.06 25.94
N ASN A 175 10.80 23.88 24.93
CA ASN A 175 11.44 25.18 25.15
C ASN A 175 10.46 26.08 25.88
#